data_AF-B3XM90-F1
#
_entry.id   AF-B3XM90-F1
#
_cell.length_a   1.000
_cell.length_b   1.000
_cell.length_c   1.000
_cell.angle_alpha   90.00
_cell.angle_beta   90.00
_cell.angle_gamma   90.00
#
_symmetry.space_group_name_H-M   'P 1'
#
loop_
_entity.id
_entity.type
_entity.pdbx_description
1 polymer ?
#
loop_
_entity_poly.entity_id
_entity_poly.type
_entity_poly.pdbx_seq_one_letter_code
_entity_poly.pdbx_strand_id
1 'polypeptide(L)'
;MLHKYRKTALIEAEQFDGTQTMMVKYGIFAHPEAHYFMDKPLYTLKTKEGDMQVKPYDYIATGVDGEHWAIDKNIFERTYKRVD
;
A
#
# COMPACT_ATOMS: atom_id res chain seq x y z
N MET A 1 7.97 8.40 29.51
CA MET A 1 6.80 7.52 29.76
C MET A 1 6.20 7.14 28.42
N LEU A 2 5.72 5.92 28.27
CA LEU A 2 5.09 5.44 27.03
C LEU A 2 3.57 5.37 27.23
N HIS A 3 2.80 5.93 26.30
CA HIS A 3 1.34 5.85 26.27
C HIS A 3 0.90 5.05 25.04
N LYS A 4 -0.21 4.31 25.17
CA LYS A 4 -0.78 3.52 24.07
C LYS A 4 -2.02 4.24 23.53
N TYR A 5 -2.12 4.33 22.21
CA TYR A 5 -3.22 4.95 21.50
C TYR A 5 -3.76 3.99 20.45
N ARG A 6 -5.08 4.05 20.20
CA ARG A 6 -5.71 3.41 19.04
C ARG A 6 -6.17 4.49 18.08
N LYS A 7 -6.11 4.24 16.79
CA LYS A 7 -6.72 5.11 15.78
C LYS A 7 -8.24 5.11 16.01
N THR A 8 -8.87 6.28 15.90
CA THR A 8 -10.31 6.44 16.11
C THR A 8 -11.12 6.21 14.83
N ALA A 9 -10.53 6.51 13.68
CA ALA A 9 -11.13 6.28 12.38
C ALA A 9 -10.88 4.86 11.88
N LEU A 10 -11.87 4.32 11.16
CA LEU A 10 -11.66 3.18 10.27
C LEU A 10 -10.80 3.61 9.08
N ILE A 11 -10.21 2.63 8.41
CA ILE A 11 -9.52 2.82 7.14
C ILE A 11 -10.18 1.94 6.08
N GLU A 12 -10.12 2.37 4.83
CA GLU A 12 -10.41 1.52 3.68
C GLU A 12 -9.10 0.94 3.16
N ALA A 13 -9.14 -0.29 2.66
CA ALA A 13 -7.99 -0.89 2.01
C ALA A 13 -8.43 -1.87 0.92
N GLU A 14 -7.69 -1.88 -0.18
CA GLU A 14 -7.90 -2.79 -1.30
C GLU A 14 -6.61 -3.57 -1.56
N GLN A 15 -6.73 -4.88 -1.78
CA GLN A 15 -5.56 -5.72 -2.07
C GLN A 15 -5.09 -5.46 -3.50
N PHE A 16 -3.81 -5.15 -3.67
CA PHE A 16 -3.21 -4.90 -4.97
C PHE A 16 -3.09 -6.19 -5.78
N ASP A 17 -3.79 -6.24 -6.92
CA ASP A 17 -3.85 -7.41 -7.80
C ASP A 17 -2.85 -7.37 -8.97
N GLY A 18 -2.09 -6.28 -9.10
CA GLY A 18 -1.15 -6.09 -10.22
C GLY A 18 -1.81 -5.70 -11.55
N THR A 19 -3.09 -5.34 -11.56
CA THR A 19 -3.79 -4.90 -12.77
C THR A 19 -3.49 -3.44 -13.12
N GLN A 20 -3.53 -3.12 -14.41
CA GLN A 20 -3.43 -1.72 -14.86
C GLN A 20 -4.55 -0.84 -14.30
N THR A 21 -5.74 -1.41 -14.07
CA THR A 21 -6.88 -0.68 -13.46
C THR A 21 -6.53 -0.17 -12.07
N MET A 22 -5.98 -1.02 -11.20
CA MET A 22 -5.52 -0.59 -9.89
C MET A 22 -4.34 0.38 -9.99
N MET A 23 -3.43 0.18 -10.95
CA MET A 23 -2.32 1.10 -11.15
C MET A 23 -2.78 2.51 -11.51
N VAL A 24 -3.75 2.64 -12.41
CA VAL A 24 -4.35 3.92 -12.77
C VAL A 24 -5.11 4.52 -11.59
N LYS A 25 -5.89 3.72 -10.86
CA LYS A 25 -6.66 4.17 -9.70
C LYS A 25 -5.79 4.79 -8.60
N TYR A 26 -4.66 4.17 -8.29
CA TYR A 26 -3.79 4.58 -7.17
C TYR A 26 -2.51 5.30 -7.62
N GLY A 27 -2.32 5.54 -8.92
CA GLY A 27 -1.11 6.18 -9.43
C GLY A 27 0.16 5.34 -9.22
N ILE A 28 0.06 4.01 -9.37
CA ILE A 28 1.19 3.09 -9.25
C ILE A 28 1.93 3.04 -10.58
N PHE A 29 3.24 3.22 -10.52
CA PHE A 29 4.14 3.10 -11.67
C PHE A 29 4.73 1.70 -11.72
N ALA A 30 4.70 1.08 -12.91
CA ALA A 30 5.39 -0.17 -13.19
C ALA A 30 6.77 0.13 -13.78
N HIS A 31 7.77 -0.64 -13.35
CA HIS A 31 9.16 -0.57 -13.77
C HIS A 31 9.60 -1.92 -14.37
N PRO A 32 9.26 -2.23 -15.63
CA PRO A 32 9.59 -3.52 -16.25
C PRO A 32 11.09 -3.81 -16.26
N GLU A 33 11.93 -2.78 -16.27
CA GLU A 33 13.38 -2.89 -16.18
C GLU A 33 13.86 -3.51 -14.86
N ALA A 34 13.05 -3.49 -13.80
CA ALA A 34 13.37 -4.10 -12.51
C ALA A 34 13.59 -5.62 -12.61
N HIS A 35 13.11 -6.27 -13.67
CA HIS A 35 13.44 -7.67 -13.96
C HIS A 35 14.95 -7.91 -14.20
N TYR A 36 15.70 -6.87 -14.56
CA TYR A 36 17.14 -6.92 -14.79
C TYR A 36 17.96 -6.36 -13.62
N PHE A 37 17.32 -5.69 -12.65
CA PHE A 37 17.96 -5.02 -11.53
C PHE A 37 17.29 -5.41 -10.21
N MET A 38 17.90 -6.33 -9.46
CA MET A 38 17.31 -6.89 -8.23
C MET A 38 17.03 -5.86 -7.12
N ASP A 39 17.66 -4.68 -7.18
CA ASP A 39 17.51 -3.60 -6.20
C ASP A 39 16.37 -2.63 -6.54
N LYS A 40 15.71 -2.79 -7.69
CA LYS A 40 14.62 -1.90 -8.11
C LYS A 40 13.24 -2.51 -7.86
N PRO A 41 12.29 -1.74 -7.33
CA PRO A 41 10.93 -2.21 -7.18
C PRO A 41 10.23 -2.33 -8.54
N LEU A 42 9.54 -3.43 -8.78
CA LEU A 42 8.71 -3.61 -9.98
C LEU A 42 7.53 -2.64 -10.01
N TYR A 43 6.93 -2.33 -8.85
CA TYR A 43 5.84 -1.39 -8.71
C TYR A 43 6.11 -0.37 -7.61
N THR A 44 5.81 0.90 -7.90
CA THR A 44 6.04 2.03 -7.01
C THR A 44 4.76 2.85 -6.85
N LEU A 45 4.29 3.00 -5.63
CA LEU A 45 3.21 3.91 -5.24
C LEU A 45 3.83 5.26 -4.83
N LYS A 46 3.30 6.36 -5.38
CA LYS A 46 3.69 7.71 -4.94
C LYS A 46 2.92 8.06 -3.66
N THR A 47 3.63 8.33 -2.57
CA THR A 47 3.02 8.84 -1.32
C THR A 47 3.51 10.27 -1.03
N LYS A 48 2.96 10.90 0.02
CA LYS A 48 3.39 12.24 0.45
C LYS A 48 4.83 12.25 0.98
N GLU A 49 5.31 11.11 1.47
CA GLU A 49 6.62 10.91 2.09
C GLU A 49 7.67 10.40 1.10
N GLY A 50 7.25 10.06 -0.12
CA GLY A 50 8.13 9.60 -1.20
C GLY A 50 7.60 8.35 -1.89
N ASP A 51 8.48 7.72 -2.64
CA ASP A 51 8.17 6.52 -3.42
C ASP A 51 8.16 5.30 -2.50
N MET A 52 7.06 4.54 -2.53
CA MET A 52 6.89 3.31 -1.76
C MET A 52 6.79 2.10 -2.68
N GLN A 53 7.59 1.06 -2.42
CA GLN A 53 7.41 -0.22 -3.11
C GLN A 53 6.06 -0.83 -2.73
N VAL A 54 5.33 -1.32 -3.73
CA VAL A 54 4.15 -2.15 -3.54
C VAL A 54 4.34 -3.47 -4.28
N LYS A 55 3.90 -4.59 -3.70
CA LYS A 55 3.96 -5.91 -4.32
C LYS A 55 2.56 -6.45 -4.53
N PRO A 56 2.35 -7.34 -5.51
CA PRO A 56 1.10 -8.08 -5.60
C PRO A 56 0.73 -8.70 -4.25
N TYR A 57 -0.55 -8.63 -3.91
CA TYR A 57 -1.16 -9.04 -2.64
C TYR A 57 -0.94 -8.14 -1.43
N ASP A 58 -0.10 -7.10 -1.52
CA ASP A 58 -0.08 -6.05 -0.50
C ASP A 58 -1.41 -5.28 -0.49
N TYR A 59 -1.71 -4.62 0.62
CA TYR A 59 -2.90 -3.78 0.74
C TYR A 59 -2.55 -2.33 0.52
N ILE A 60 -3.33 -1.64 -0.31
CA ILE A 60 -3.26 -0.19 -0.46
C ILE A 60 -4.30 0.39 0.49
N ALA A 61 -3.84 0.98 1.58
CA ALA A 61 -4.71 1.63 2.56
C ALA A 61 -4.98 3.09 2.17
N THR A 62 -6.18 3.57 2.47
CA THR A 62 -6.59 4.96 2.27
C THR A 62 -6.81 5.63 3.62
N GLY A 63 -6.17 6.78 3.79
CA GLY A 63 -6.24 7.59 4.99
C GLY A 63 -7.38 8.60 4.96
N VAL A 64 -7.47 9.40 6.03
CA VAL A 64 -8.60 10.32 6.23
C VAL A 64 -8.58 11.50 5.25
N ASP A 65 -7.41 11.86 4.73
CA ASP A 65 -7.26 12.94 3.74
C ASP A 65 -7.11 12.37 2.31
N GLY A 66 -7.48 11.09 2.11
CA GLY A 66 -7.36 10.41 0.82
C GLY A 66 -5.94 10.01 0.43
N GLU A 67 -4.96 10.12 1.33
CA GLU A 67 -3.61 9.63 1.08
C GLU A 67 -3.57 8.10 1.02
N HIS A 68 -2.66 7.56 0.20
CA HIS A 68 -2.48 6.13 0.02
C HIS A 68 -1.10 5.67 0.51
N TRP A 69 -1.04 4.48 1.09
CA TRP A 69 0.21 3.79 1.41
C TRP A 69 0.03 2.28 1.28
N ALA A 70 1.12 1.58 0.96
CA ALA A 70 1.14 0.14 0.90
C ALA A 70 1.37 -0.47 2.30
N ILE A 71 0.72 -1.60 2.58
CA ILE A 71 0.92 -2.40 3.78
C ILE A 71 1.17 -3.84 3.31
N ASP A 72 2.29 -4.41 3.76
CA ASP A 72 2.59 -5.83 3.51
C ASP A 72 1.41 -6.72 3.91
N LYS A 73 1.07 -7.68 3.05
CA LYS A 73 -0.05 -8.60 3.25
C LYS A 73 -0.11 -9.20 4.66
N ASN A 74 1.01 -9.73 5.16
CA ASN A 74 1.05 -10.42 6.44
C ASN A 74 0.93 -9.44 7.60
N ILE A 75 1.46 -8.23 7.45
CA ILE A 75 1.27 -7.16 8.43
C ILE A 75 -0.19 -6.75 8.47
N PHE A 76 -0.82 -6.52 7.32
CA PHE A 76 -2.22 -6.11 7.24
C PHE A 76 -3.13 -7.14 7.90
N GLU A 77 -3.04 -8.40 7.47
CA GLU A 77 -3.89 -9.51 7.97
C GLU A 77 -3.73 -9.76 9.48
N ARG A 78 -2.55 -9.47 10.05
CA ARG A 78 -2.30 -9.63 11.50
C ARG A 78 -2.76 -8.43 12.33
N THR A 79 -2.86 -7.24 11.73
CA THR A 79 -3.08 -5.98 12.48
C THR A 79 -4.44 -5.34 12.21
N TYR A 80 -5.13 -5.71 11.14
CA TYR A 80 -6.45 -5.21 10.77
C TYR A 80 -7.48 -6.33 10.76
N LYS A 81 -8.74 -5.95 11.04
CA LYS A 81 -9.90 -6.83 10.92
C LYS A 81 -10.95 -6.14 10.08
N ARG A 82 -11.55 -6.90 9.17
CA ARG A 82 -12.71 -6.48 8.39
C ARG A 82 -13.91 -6.27 9.33
N VAL A 83 -14.68 -5.20 9.12
CA VAL A 83 -15.79 -4.78 10.01
C VAL A 83 -17.07 -4.37 9.28
N ASP A 84 -17.11 -4.51 7.96
CA ASP A 84 -18.28 -4.32 7.08
C ASP A 84 -19.10 -5.59 6.89
#